data_AF-A0A7C5E995-F1
#
_entry.id   AF-A0A7C5E995-F1
#
_cell.length_a   1.000
_cell.length_b   1.000
_cell.length_c   1.000
_cell.angle_alpha   90.00
_cell.angle_beta   90.00
_cell.angle_gamma   90.00
#
_symmetry.space_group_name_H-M   'P 1'
#
loop_
_entity.id
_entity.type
_entity.pdbx_description
1 polymer ?
#
loop_
_entity_poly.entity_id
_entity_poly.type
_entity_poly.pdbx_seq_one_letter_code
_entity_poly.pdbx_strand_id
1 'polypeptide(L)'
;HWQKHYGGSPQRQKFARAYSFSDRIRYYWNTPRVQEAFERLLRNLEQTPPPLSLLSQYLPQEYEQVREGNISPQPRALLMAHVTRTLENYARVCGPGQ
;
A
#
# COMPACT_ATOMS: atom_id res chain seq x y z
N HIS A 1 -6.89 -10.42 -16.16
CA HIS A 1 -6.70 -11.16 -14.88
C HIS A 1 -7.88 -11.08 -13.89
N TRP A 2 -8.84 -10.15 -14.03
CA TRP A 2 -9.90 -9.93 -13.03
C TRP A 2 -11.33 -10.28 -13.52
N GLN A 3 -11.55 -10.29 -14.84
CA GLN A 3 -12.87 -10.35 -15.48
C GLN A 3 -13.68 -11.60 -15.08
N LYS A 4 -13.01 -12.74 -14.86
CA LYS A 4 -13.63 -13.99 -14.41
C LYS A 4 -13.97 -14.01 -12.91
N HIS A 5 -13.44 -13.06 -12.13
CA HIS A 5 -13.59 -13.01 -10.66
C HIS A 5 -14.59 -11.94 -10.21
N TYR A 6 -14.73 -10.85 -10.96
CA TYR A 6 -15.60 -9.74 -10.58
C TYR A 6 -16.78 -9.64 -11.54
N GLY A 7 -17.92 -10.19 -11.11
CA GLY A 7 -19.20 -10.06 -11.81
C GLY A 7 -20.00 -8.81 -11.38
N GLY A 8 -21.23 -8.72 -11.86
CA GLY A 8 -22.16 -7.63 -11.51
C GLY A 8 -21.95 -6.37 -12.34
N SER A 9 -22.52 -5.26 -11.85
CA SER A 9 -22.53 -3.98 -12.57
C SER A 9 -21.14 -3.38 -12.76
N PRO A 10 -20.94 -2.49 -13.75
CA PRO A 10 -19.67 -1.79 -13.95
C PRO A 10 -19.16 -1.07 -12.70
N GLN A 11 -20.06 -0.52 -11.87
CA GLN A 11 -19.70 0.14 -10.61
C GLN A 11 -19.17 -0.87 -9.58
N ARG A 12 -19.81 -2.03 -9.44
CA ARG A 12 -19.32 -3.12 -8.58
C ARG A 12 -17.97 -3.64 -9.04
N GLN A 13 -17.79 -3.80 -10.36
CA GLN A 13 -16.50 -4.20 -10.92
C GLN A 13 -15.42 -3.14 -10.67
N LYS A 14 -15.74 -1.84 -10.81
CA LYS A 14 -14.80 -0.74 -10.50
C LYS A 14 -14.36 -0.78 -9.04
N PHE A 15 -15.31 -0.94 -8.12
CA PHE A 15 -15.02 -1.10 -6.69
C PHE A 15 -14.15 -2.34 -6.43
N ALA A 16 -14.52 -3.50 -6.97
CA ALA A 16 -13.80 -4.74 -6.76
C ALA A 16 -12.37 -4.70 -7.30
N ARG A 17 -12.12 -4.01 -8.42
CA ARG A 17 -10.75 -3.82 -8.94
C ARG A 17 -9.83 -3.07 -7.99
N ALA A 18 -10.37 -2.22 -7.12
CA ALA A 18 -9.59 -1.42 -6.18
C ALA A 18 -9.55 -2.02 -4.75
N TYR A 19 -10.62 -2.69 -4.32
CA TYR A 19 -10.83 -3.01 -2.89
C TYR A 19 -11.14 -4.48 -2.60
N SER A 20 -11.25 -5.34 -3.62
CA SER A 20 -11.52 -6.76 -3.38
C SER A 20 -10.31 -7.46 -2.75
N PHE A 21 -10.55 -8.25 -1.70
CA PHE A 21 -9.53 -9.09 -1.06
C PHE A 21 -8.94 -10.17 -1.97
N SER A 22 -9.56 -10.48 -3.12
CA SER A 22 -8.93 -11.38 -4.10
C SER A 22 -7.69 -10.78 -4.77
N ASP A 23 -7.47 -9.47 -4.62
CA ASP A 23 -6.26 -8.75 -5.03
C ASP A 23 -5.85 -9.06 -6.47
N ARG A 24 -6.79 -8.97 -7.43
CA ARG A 24 -6.48 -9.28 -8.83
C ARG A 24 -5.64 -8.19 -9.49
N ILE A 25 -5.45 -7.06 -8.83
CA ILE A 25 -4.57 -5.97 -9.28
C ILE A 25 -3.09 -6.39 -9.26
N ARG A 26 -2.68 -7.35 -8.41
CA ARG A 26 -1.28 -7.79 -8.32
C ARG A 26 -0.65 -8.23 -9.64
N TYR A 27 -1.45 -8.78 -10.56
CA TYR A 27 -0.97 -9.25 -11.86
C TYR A 27 -0.65 -8.12 -12.83
N TYR A 28 -0.98 -6.87 -12.49
CA TYR A 28 -0.74 -5.70 -13.35
C TYR A 28 0.49 -4.90 -12.95
N TRP A 29 1.14 -5.18 -11.81
CA TRP A 29 2.33 -4.45 -11.36
C TRP A 29 3.51 -4.53 -12.34
N ASN A 30 3.60 -5.60 -13.13
CA ASN A 30 4.62 -5.75 -14.18
C ASN A 30 4.23 -5.12 -15.52
N THR A 31 3.11 -4.38 -15.58
CA THR A 31 2.71 -3.65 -16.79
C THR A 31 3.55 -2.38 -16.91
N PRO A 32 4.25 -2.11 -18.03
CA PRO A 32 5.15 -0.96 -18.15
C PRO A 32 4.50 0.38 -17.76
N ARG A 33 3.28 0.64 -18.27
CA ARG A 33 2.51 1.85 -17.94
C ARG A 33 2.20 1.99 -16.44
N VAL A 34 2.01 0.88 -15.72
CA VAL A 34 1.76 0.89 -14.27
C VAL A 34 3.05 1.21 -13.52
N GLN A 35 4.17 0.61 -13.92
CA GLN A 35 5.48 0.89 -13.33
C GLN A 35 5.89 2.36 -13.54
N GLU A 36 5.72 2.90 -14.75
CA GLU A 36 5.99 4.30 -15.06
C GLU A 36 5.15 5.26 -14.21
N ALA A 37 3.86 4.96 -14.06
CA ALA A 37 2.96 5.77 -13.23
C ALA A 37 3.33 5.70 -11.74
N PHE A 38 3.68 4.52 -11.25
CA PHE A 38 4.11 4.30 -9.87
C PHE A 38 5.42 5.04 -9.57
N GLU A 39 6.43 4.91 -10.43
CA GLU A 39 7.71 5.59 -10.25
C GLU A 39 7.56 7.12 -10.36
N ARG A 40 6.66 7.62 -11.23
CA ARG A 40 6.32 9.05 -11.26
C ARG A 40 5.67 9.52 -9.96
N LEU A 41 4.76 8.72 -9.39
CA LEU A 41 4.14 9.04 -8.09
C LEU A 41 5.18 9.10 -6.98
N LEU A 42 6.08 8.10 -6.88
CA LEU A 42 7.12 8.09 -5.87
C LEU A 42 8.03 9.32 -5.98
N ARG A 43 8.51 9.65 -7.18
CA ARG A 43 9.35 10.85 -7.39
C ARG A 43 8.66 12.13 -6.96
N ASN A 44 7.37 12.29 -7.29
CA ASN A 44 6.61 13.49 -6.89
C ASN A 44 6.51 13.61 -5.37
N LEU A 45 6.25 12.49 -4.68
CA LEU A 45 6.12 12.46 -3.22
C LEU A 45 7.47 12.58 -2.50
N GLU A 46 8.57 12.12 -3.11
CA GLU A 46 9.94 12.34 -2.61
C GLU A 46 10.34 13.82 -2.70
N GLN A 47 9.99 14.48 -3.81
CA GLN A 47 10.27 15.91 -4.02
C GLN A 47 9.39 16.82 -3.17
N THR A 48 8.11 16.45 -2.97
CA THR A 48 7.15 17.21 -2.18
C THR A 48 6.43 16.26 -1.21
N PRO A 49 7.04 15.97 -0.05
CA PRO A 49 6.43 15.08 0.94
C PRO A 49 5.07 15.60 1.39
N PRO A 50 4.06 14.72 1.55
CA PRO A 50 2.75 15.14 2.01
C PRO A 50 2.84 15.68 3.45
N PRO A 51 2.03 16.69 3.82
CA PRO A 51 1.92 17.14 5.21
C PRO A 51 1.53 15.99 6.14
N LEU A 52 2.01 16.03 7.40
CA LEU A 52 1.70 15.01 8.39
C LEU A 52 0.19 14.77 8.61
N SER A 53 -0.64 15.80 8.42
CA SER A 53 -2.10 15.65 8.49
C SER A 53 -2.66 14.71 7.40
N LEU A 54 -2.07 14.71 6.21
CA LEU A 54 -2.45 13.78 5.15
C LEU A 54 -1.93 12.37 5.43
N LEU A 55 -0.72 12.23 6.00
CA LEU A 55 -0.27 10.92 6.49
C LEU A 55 -1.23 10.39 7.55
N SER A 56 -1.64 11.21 8.52
CA SER A 56 -2.60 10.81 9.55
C SER A 56 -3.95 10.36 8.96
N GLN A 57 -4.44 11.03 7.91
CA GLN A 57 -5.70 10.70 7.25
C GLN A 57 -5.66 9.40 6.44
N TYR A 58 -4.56 9.13 5.73
CA TYR A 58 -4.49 8.05 4.74
C TYR A 58 -3.60 6.86 5.15
N LEU A 59 -2.63 7.09 6.03
CA LEU A 59 -1.64 6.13 6.53
C LEU A 59 -1.50 6.29 8.06
N PRO A 60 -2.59 6.12 8.85
CA PRO A 60 -2.61 6.49 10.26
C PRO A 60 -1.57 5.72 11.09
N GLN A 61 -1.30 4.47 10.75
CA GLN A 61 -0.36 3.62 11.50
C GLN A 61 1.09 3.99 11.18
N GLU A 62 1.40 4.34 9.93
CA GLU A 62 2.72 4.83 9.54
C GLU A 62 2.95 6.26 10.06
N TYR A 63 1.91 7.08 10.14
CA TYR A 63 1.97 8.41 10.76
C TYR A 63 2.47 8.35 12.21
N GLU A 64 1.96 7.42 13.02
CA GLU A 64 2.43 7.25 14.41
C GLU A 64 3.94 6.95 14.44
N GLN A 65 4.41 6.03 13.59
CA GLN A 65 5.83 5.68 13.51
C GLN A 65 6.71 6.85 13.01
N VAL A 66 6.22 7.64 12.05
CA VAL A 66 6.92 8.85 11.59
C VAL A 66 7.00 9.88 12.72
N ARG A 67 5.90 10.10 13.46
CA ARG A 67 5.84 11.06 14.57
C ARG A 67 6.79 10.68 15.70
N GLU A 68 6.94 9.38 15.96
CA GLU A 68 7.88 8.83 16.96
C GLU A 68 9.33 8.79 16.47
N GLY A 69 9.60 9.09 15.20
CA GLY A 69 10.94 9.05 14.60
C GLY A 69 11.43 7.64 14.27
N ASN A 70 10.56 6.63 14.34
CA ASN A 70 10.89 5.23 14.06
C ASN A 70 11.10 4.97 12.56
N ILE A 71 10.39 5.70 11.69
CA ILE A 71 10.53 5.61 10.24
C ILE A 71 10.60 7.00 9.59
N SER A 72 11.24 7.07 8.42
CA SER A 72 11.25 8.28 7.59
C SER A 72 9.87 8.52 6.94
N PRO A 73 9.42 9.78 6.75
CA PRO A 73 8.21 10.10 5.99
C PRO A 73 8.37 9.88 4.46
N GLN A 74 9.52 9.36 4.00
CA GLN A 74 9.77 9.11 2.58
C GLN A 74 8.87 7.96 2.06
N PRO A 75 8.34 8.06 0.82
CA PRO A 75 7.35 7.11 0.30
C PRO A 75 7.76 5.64 0.37
N ARG A 76 9.02 5.33 0.05
CA ARG A 76 9.54 3.96 0.10
C ARG A 76 9.61 3.40 1.53
N ALA A 77 9.95 4.24 2.51
CA ALA A 77 9.94 3.85 3.92
C ALA A 77 8.52 3.57 4.42
N LEU A 78 7.55 4.42 4.05
CA LEU A 78 6.14 4.22 4.36
C LEU A 78 5.60 2.92 3.77
N LEU A 79 5.90 2.63 2.50
CA LEU A 79 5.50 1.37 1.84
C LEU A 79 6.07 0.15 2.54
N MET A 80 7.37 0.18 2.88
CA MET A 80 8.02 -0.92 3.58
C MET A 80 7.40 -1.14 4.96
N ALA A 81 7.18 -0.07 5.74
CA ALA A 81 6.55 -0.15 7.04
C ALA A 81 5.15 -0.77 6.98
N HIS A 82 4.36 -0.43 5.95
CA HIS A 82 3.03 -0.99 5.74
C HIS A 82 3.06 -2.51 5.50
N VAL A 83 3.96 -2.96 4.61
CA VAL A 83 4.12 -4.39 4.31
C VAL A 83 4.67 -5.14 5.53
N THR A 84 5.69 -4.60 6.18
CA THR A 84 6.28 -5.18 7.40
C THR A 84 5.23 -5.39 8.49
N ARG A 85 4.35 -4.41 8.73
CA ARG A 85 3.27 -4.56 9.72
C ARG A 85 2.36 -5.76 9.43
N THR A 86 2.08 -6.05 8.15
CA THR A 86 1.29 -7.22 7.78
C THR A 86 2.04 -8.52 8.11
N LEU A 87 3.37 -8.52 7.92
CA LEU A 87 4.24 -9.67 8.23
C LEU A 87 4.47 -9.86 9.73
N GLU A 88 4.44 -8.81 10.54
CA GLU A 88 4.60 -8.89 12.00
C GLU A 88 3.56 -9.81 12.64
N ASN A 89 2.33 -9.81 12.12
CA ASN A 89 1.29 -10.72 12.61
C ASN A 89 1.69 -12.19 12.43
N TYR A 90 2.31 -12.54 11.30
CA TYR A 90 2.84 -13.89 11.07
C TYR A 90 4.05 -14.17 11.96
N ALA A 91 4.97 -13.20 12.08
CA ALA A 91 6.16 -13.36 12.91
C ALA A 91 5.83 -13.63 14.38
N ARG A 92 4.78 -12.99 14.93
CA ARG A 92 4.35 -13.19 16.33
C ARG A 92 3.87 -14.62 16.63
N VAL A 93 3.21 -15.29 15.67
CA VAL A 93 2.71 -16.66 15.87
C VAL A 93 3.64 -17.75 15.37
N CYS A 94 4.57 -17.43 14.46
CA CYS A 94 5.53 -18.39 13.91
C CYS A 94 6.94 -18.27 14.50
N GLY A 95 7.25 -17.20 15.24
CA GLY A 95 8.53 -17.04 15.92
C GLY A 95 8.74 -18.11 17.00
N PRO A 96 10.01 -18.41 17.38
CA PRO A 96 10.27 -19.30 18.50
C PRO A 96 9.51 -18.77 19.72
N GLY A 97 8.63 -19.60 20.27
CA GLY A 97 7.83 -19.24 21.44
C GLY A 97 8.75 -18.73 22.54
N GLN A 98 8.47 -17.54 23.05
CA GLN A 98 8.99 -17.13 24.35
C GLN A 98 8.35 -17.98 25.44
#